data_AF-A0A925S4Y9-F1
#
_entry.id   AF-A0A925S4Y9-F1
#
_cell.length_a   1.000
_cell.length_b   1.000
_cell.length_c   1.000
_cell.angle_alpha   90.00
_cell.angle_beta   90.00
_cell.angle_gamma   90.00
#
_symmetry.space_group_name_H-M   'P 1'
#
loop_
_entity.id
_entity.type
_entity.pdbx_description
1 polymer ?
#
loop_
_entity_poly.entity_id
_entity_poly.type
_entity_poly.pdbx_seq_one_letter_code
_entity_poly.pdbx_strand_id
1 'polypeptide(L)' 'MNKILLQLAAELKVRPAQVNAAVELLDGGATVPFIARYRKEATDNHADTQLRDLEA' A
#
# COMPACT_ATOMS: atom_id res chain seq x y z
N MET A 1 -8.21 -10.18 -10.86
CA MET A 1 -7.18 -9.74 -9.90
C MET A 1 -6.00 -9.21 -10.71
N ASN A 2 -5.62 -7.95 -10.53
CA ASN A 2 -4.65 -7.27 -11.40
C ASN A 2 -3.25 -7.89 -11.21
N LYS A 3 -2.60 -8.34 -12.30
CA LYS A 3 -1.31 -9.08 -12.24
C LYS A 3 -0.21 -8.25 -11.54
N ILE A 4 -0.27 -6.93 -11.71
CA ILE A 4 0.66 -5.97 -11.11
C ILE A 4 0.55 -5.97 -9.57
N LEU A 5 -0.68 -5.96 -9.02
CA LEU A 5 -0.89 -5.99 -7.57
C LEU A 5 -0.37 -7.27 -6.92
N LEU A 6 -0.51 -8.41 -7.61
CA LEU A 6 0.03 -9.69 -7.13
C LEU A 6 1.56 -9.69 -7.12
N GLN A 7 2.18 -9.07 -8.12
CA GLN A 7 3.64 -8.96 -8.19
C GLN A 7 4.17 -8.05 -7.09
N LEU A 8 3.60 -6.84 -6.94
CA LEU A 8 3.95 -5.90 -5.86
C LEU A 8 3.78 -6.54 -4.48
N ALA A 9 2.69 -7.27 -4.26
CA ALA A 9 2.47 -7.97 -3.00
C ALA A 9 3.56 -9.01 -2.69
N ALA A 10 4.01 -9.74 -3.72
CA ALA A 10 5.09 -10.71 -3.59
C ALA A 10 6.45 -10.02 -3.30
N GLU A 11 6.76 -8.93 -3.99
CA GLU A 11 8.00 -8.15 -3.81
C GLU A 11 8.07 -7.50 -2.42
N LEU A 12 6.96 -6.94 -1.95
CA LEU A 12 6.84 -6.27 -0.65
C LEU A 12 6.55 -7.24 0.51
N LYS A 13 6.38 -8.53 0.22
CA LYS A 13 6.04 -9.59 1.18
C LYS A 13 4.79 -9.27 2.02
N VAL A 14 3.76 -8.72 1.37
CA VAL A 14 2.45 -8.41 1.96
C VAL A 14 1.34 -9.13 1.24
N ARG A 15 0.12 -9.07 1.77
CA ARG A 15 -1.06 -9.63 1.10
C ARG A 15 -1.51 -8.68 -0.03
N PRO A 16 -1.99 -9.20 -1.17
CA PRO A 16 -2.54 -8.38 -2.26
C PRO A 16 -3.63 -7.39 -1.82
N ALA A 17 -4.44 -7.77 -0.82
CA ALA A 17 -5.45 -6.89 -0.25
C ALA A 17 -4.86 -5.63 0.41
N GLN A 18 -3.68 -5.75 1.01
CA GLN A 18 -3.01 -4.62 1.65
C GLN A 18 -2.46 -3.65 0.60
N VAL A 19 -1.89 -4.18 -0.50
CA VAL A 19 -1.46 -3.37 -1.65
C VAL A 19 -2.65 -2.65 -2.28
N ASN A 20 -3.76 -3.37 -2.47
CA ASN A 20 -4.97 -2.77 -3.04
C ASN A 20 -5.48 -1.60 -2.19
N ALA A 21 -5.55 -1.79 -0.87
CA ALA A 21 -5.98 -0.71 0.04
C ALA A 21 -5.04 0.50 0.01
N ALA A 22 -3.72 0.27 -0.08
CA ALA A 22 -2.75 1.35 -0.21
C ALA A 22 -2.91 2.10 -1.55
N VAL A 23 -3.07 1.37 -2.67
CA VAL A 23 -3.29 1.96 -4.00
C VAL A 23 -4.60 2.76 -4.03
N GLU A 24 -5.70 2.26 -3.48
CA GLU A 24 -6.97 3.01 -3.42
C GLU A 24 -6.84 4.32 -2.65
N LEU A 25 -6.04 4.36 -1.59
CA LEU A 25 -5.78 5.58 -0.84
C LEU A 25 -4.92 6.57 -1.63
N LEU A 26 -3.89 6.08 -2.32
CA LEU A 26 -3.02 6.90 -3.17
C LEU A 26 -3.79 7.48 -4.37
N ASP A 27 -4.59 6.67 -5.05
CA ASP A 27 -5.49 7.10 -6.13
C ASP A 27 -6.53 8.12 -5.64
N GLY A 28 -6.92 8.02 -4.37
CA GLY A 28 -7.77 8.99 -3.67
C GLY A 28 -7.06 10.29 -3.25
N GLY A 29 -5.78 10.46 -3.58
CA GLY A 29 -4.97 11.65 -3.28
C GLY A 29 -4.34 11.67 -1.89
N ALA A 30 -4.39 10.56 -1.14
CA ALA A 30 -3.64 10.45 0.10
C ALA A 30 -2.13 10.34 -0.21
N THR A 31 -1.29 10.89 0.68
CA THR A 31 0.17 10.83 0.55
C THR A 31 0.73 9.68 1.39
N VAL A 32 1.91 9.17 1.05
CA VAL A 32 2.59 8.13 1.85
C VAL A 32 2.73 8.51 3.34
N PRO A 33 3.20 9.72 3.72
CA PRO A 33 3.27 10.12 5.13
C PRO A 33 1.90 10.15 5.83
N PHE A 34 0.84 10.53 5.10
CA PHE A 34 -0.52 10.55 5.64
C PHE A 34 -1.04 9.12 5.87
N ILE A 35 -0.85 8.22 4.90
CA ILE A 35 -1.31 6.83 5.00
C ILE A 35 -0.59 6.13 6.16
N ALA A 36 0.74 6.26 6.23
CA ALA A 36 1.56 5.66 7.27
C ALA A 36 1.17 6.15 8.68
N ARG A 37 0.70 7.39 8.82
CA ARG A 37 0.35 7.96 10.13
C ARG A 37 -1.12 7.75 10.53
N TYR A 38 -2.06 7.80 9.58
CA TYR A 38 -3.49 7.92 9.86
C TYR A 38 -4.37 6.81 9.25
N ARG A 39 -3.79 5.90 8.45
CA ARG A 39 -4.51 4.81 7.78
C ARG A 39 -3.83 3.45 7.97
N LYS A 40 -3.14 3.27 9.10
CA LYS A 40 -2.50 2.00 9.46
C LYS A 40 -3.46 0.83 9.46
N GLU A 41 -4.62 0.97 10.10
CA GLU A 41 -5.61 -0.12 10.17
C GLU A 41 -6.20 -0.47 8.79
N ALA A 42 -6.44 0.55 7.94
CA ALA A 42 -6.97 0.35 6.59
C ALA A 42 -5.99 -0.39 5.66
N THR A 43 -4.68 -0.29 5.92
CA THR A 43 -3.62 -0.95 5.15
C THR A 43 -3.05 -2.18 5.85
N ASP A 44 -3.67 -2.61 6.95
CA ASP A 44 -3.22 -3.71 7.81
C ASP A 44 -1.76 -3.51 8.26
N ASN A 45 -1.49 -2.29 8.73
CA ASN A 45 -0.27 -1.86 9.38
C ASN A 45 0.99 -1.88 8.49
N HIS A 46 0.85 -1.47 7.22
CA HIS A 46 1.97 -1.26 6.31
C HIS A 46 3.09 -0.44 6.97
N ALA A 47 4.33 -0.88 6.78
CA ALA A 47 5.50 -0.11 7.16
C ALA A 47 5.71 1.07 6.18
N ASP A 48 6.20 2.20 6.69
CA ASP A 48 6.50 3.39 5.89
C ASP A 48 7.37 3.09 4.66
N THR A 49 8.32 2.16 4.79
CA THR A 49 9.17 1.72 3.66
C THR A 49 8.37 1.05 2.56
N GLN A 50 7.40 0.19 2.91
CA GLN A 50 6.55 -0.50 1.93
C GLN A 50 5.63 0.47 1.19
N LEU A 51 5.14 1.52 1.88
CA LEU A 51 4.32 2.55 1.23
C LEU A 51 5.15 3.42 0.28
N ARG A 52 6.42 3.71 0.62
CA ARG A 52 7.34 4.43 -0.27
C ARG A 52 7.66 3.64 -1.53
N ASP A 53 7.84 2.33 -1.39
CA ASP A 53 8.10 1.44 -2.54
C ASP A 53 6.88 1.36 -3.49
N LEU A 54 5.67 1.74 -3.04
CA LEU A 54 4.47 1.84 -3.88
C LEU A 54 4.30 3.20 -4.58
N GLU A 55 4.92 4.26 -4.06
CA GLU A 55 4.85 5.62 -4.60
C GLU A 55 5.97 5.90 -5.62
N ALA A 56 7.13 5.25 -5.48
CA ALA A 56 8.31 5.45 -6.32
C ALA A 56 8.19 4.82 -7.71
#